data_AF-A0A0C3AKY8-F1
#
_entry.id   AF-A0A0C3AKY8-F1
#
_cell.length_a   1.000
_cell.length_b   1.000
_cell.length_c   1.000
_cell.angle_alpha   90.00
_cell.angle_beta   90.00
_cell.angle_gamma   90.00
#
_symmetry.space_group_name_H-M   'P 1'
#
loop_
_entity.id
_entity.type
_entity.pdbx_description
1 polymer ?
#
loop_
_entity_poly.entity_id
_entity_poly.type
_entity_poly.pdbx_seq_one_letter_code
_entity_poly.pdbx_strand_id
1 'polypeptide(L)'
;MTVSNMAGSTAAVVFPDHGHQVLSVLVHLLGCSVLAACFARRYSISNMNIAKFCVLAIFVDSWLFVFSAGVVVNGVGTSLNPAACLSGIYLCIFFYASSKVLIYLFLAEKVHIVWSAGQPISRFKSKVWLVCFVVLFGYVAIFILMIVAKIAYITDDRTCIIGLKSIASIPLLAYDIWLTSFLTFMFVWPLLRRNLSTGNLRALAVRT
;
A
#
# COMPACT_ATOMS: atom_id res chain seq x y z
N MET A 1 31.72 -29.52 -28.98
CA MET A 1 31.67 -30.73 -28.12
C MET A 1 32.77 -30.53 -27.10
N THR A 2 32.53 -30.15 -25.85
CA THR A 2 31.79 -30.89 -24.81
C THR A 2 31.18 -29.95 -23.76
N VAL A 3 29.96 -30.28 -23.37
CA VAL A 3 29.18 -29.76 -22.23
C VAL A 3 29.66 -30.46 -20.95
N SER A 4 29.83 -29.73 -19.84
CA SER A 4 29.83 -30.11 -18.38
C SER A 4 30.71 -29.08 -17.63
N ASN A 5 30.23 -28.11 -16.85
CA ASN A 5 29.43 -28.23 -15.64
C ASN A 5 28.58 -26.97 -15.40
N MET A 6 27.26 -27.12 -15.47
CA MET A 6 26.31 -26.24 -14.76
C MET A 6 26.12 -26.83 -13.36
N ALA A 7 26.76 -26.27 -12.33
CA ALA A 7 26.37 -26.46 -10.93
C ALA A 7 27.22 -25.55 -10.03
N GLY A 8 26.65 -24.42 -9.63
CA GLY A 8 27.29 -23.49 -8.71
C GLY A 8 26.52 -22.18 -8.62
N SER A 9 25.20 -22.27 -8.42
CA SER A 9 24.35 -21.11 -8.16
C SER A 9 24.83 -20.44 -6.87
N THR A 10 25.64 -19.39 -7.01
CA THR A 10 26.16 -18.59 -5.89
C THR A 10 24.99 -17.89 -5.22
N ALA A 11 24.67 -18.32 -4.00
CA ALA A 11 23.47 -17.96 -3.27
C ALA A 11 23.25 -16.44 -3.15
N ALA A 12 22.03 -16.03 -3.55
CA ALA A 12 21.58 -14.64 -3.67
C ALA A 12 21.27 -13.95 -2.33
N VAL A 13 21.20 -14.67 -1.22
CA VAL A 13 21.10 -14.14 0.16
C VAL A 13 21.75 -15.20 1.05
N VAL A 14 22.55 -14.78 2.04
CA VAL A 14 23.13 -15.71 3.01
C VAL A 14 22.01 -16.12 3.96
N PHE A 15 21.30 -17.20 3.62
CA PHE A 15 20.36 -17.83 4.53
C PHE A 15 21.14 -18.72 5.52
N PRO A 16 20.83 -18.67 6.82
CA PRO A 16 21.52 -19.49 7.81
C PRO A 16 21.25 -20.99 7.65
N ASP A 17 20.13 -21.35 6.99
CA ASP A 17 19.73 -22.73 6.73
C ASP A 17 18.93 -22.81 5.41
N HIS A 18 19.03 -23.94 4.69
CA HIS A 18 18.23 -24.23 3.50
C HIS A 18 16.72 -24.18 3.79
N GLY A 19 16.31 -24.51 5.02
CA GLY A 19 14.91 -24.39 5.45
C GLY A 19 14.37 -22.96 5.34
N HIS A 20 15.17 -21.94 5.67
CA HIS A 20 14.75 -20.54 5.59
C HIS A 20 14.62 -20.05 4.15
N GLN A 21 15.46 -20.54 3.25
CA GLN A 21 15.37 -20.22 1.82
C GLN A 21 14.09 -20.80 1.22
N VAL A 22 13.79 -22.08 1.50
CA VAL A 22 12.55 -22.73 1.03
C VAL A 22 11.33 -22.04 1.60
N LEU A 23 11.32 -21.71 2.89
CA LEU A 23 10.23 -20.97 3.53
C LEU A 23 10.00 -19.60 2.86
N SER A 24 11.06 -18.84 2.59
CA SER A 24 10.97 -17.56 1.89
C SER A 24 10.31 -17.73 0.52
N VAL A 25 10.76 -18.69 -0.29
CA VAL A 25 10.19 -18.96 -1.61
C VAL A 25 8.72 -19.35 -1.52
N LEU A 26 8.36 -20.23 -0.58
CA LEU A 26 6.97 -20.64 -0.36
C LEU A 26 6.07 -19.46 0.02
N VAL A 27 6.54 -18.57 0.90
CA VAL A 27 5.76 -17.38 1.31
C VAL A 27 5.51 -16.45 0.12
N HIS A 28 6.51 -16.20 -0.72
CA HIS A 28 6.34 -15.36 -1.90
C HIS A 28 5.39 -16.01 -2.93
N LEU A 29 5.54 -17.32 -3.19
CA LEU A 29 4.67 -18.04 -4.13
C LEU A 29 3.22 -18.07 -3.63
N LEU A 30 2.99 -18.46 -2.38
CA LEU A 30 1.66 -18.47 -1.78
C LEU A 30 1.05 -17.07 -1.76
N GLY A 31 1.82 -16.04 -1.41
CA GLY A 31 1.39 -14.64 -1.44
C GLY A 31 0.93 -14.21 -2.83
N CYS A 32 1.73 -14.48 -3.86
CA CYS A 32 1.39 -14.21 -5.25
C CYS A 32 0.12 -14.97 -5.69
N SER A 33 0.00 -16.25 -5.35
CA SER A 33 -1.17 -17.08 -5.70
C SER A 33 -2.45 -16.57 -5.03
N VAL A 34 -2.40 -16.22 -3.75
CA VAL A 34 -3.55 -15.69 -3.01
C VAL A 34 -3.98 -14.34 -3.58
N LEU A 35 -3.05 -13.43 -3.83
CA LEU A 35 -3.35 -12.12 -4.40
C LEU A 35 -3.92 -12.23 -5.81
N ALA A 36 -3.38 -13.11 -6.65
CA ALA A 36 -3.90 -13.38 -7.98
C ALA A 36 -5.32 -13.98 -7.94
N ALA A 37 -5.58 -14.92 -7.03
CA ALA A 37 -6.91 -15.49 -6.84
C ALA A 37 -7.93 -14.46 -6.33
N CYS A 38 -7.53 -13.62 -5.37
CA CYS A 38 -8.35 -12.51 -4.87
C CYS A 38 -8.65 -11.50 -5.98
N PHE A 39 -7.66 -11.15 -6.80
CA PHE A 39 -7.82 -10.28 -7.95
C PHE A 39 -8.80 -10.87 -8.96
N ALA A 40 -8.62 -12.13 -9.37
CA ALA A 40 -9.49 -12.81 -10.32
C ALA A 40 -10.95 -12.87 -9.85
N ARG A 41 -11.18 -13.13 -8.56
CA ARG A 41 -12.54 -13.14 -7.96
C ARG A 41 -13.18 -11.75 -7.92
N ARG A 42 -12.37 -10.70 -7.78
CA ARG A 42 -12.86 -9.32 -7.63
C ARG A 42 -12.87 -8.54 -8.95
N TYR A 43 -12.29 -9.11 -10.00
CA TYR A 43 -12.25 -8.58 -11.34
C TYR A 43 -13.64 -8.62 -11.98
N SER A 44 -14.37 -7.52 -11.86
CA SER A 44 -15.66 -7.32 -12.50
C SER A 44 -15.60 -6.07 -13.36
N ILE A 45 -15.59 -6.28 -14.68
CA ILE A 45 -15.49 -5.22 -15.70
C ILE A 45 -16.80 -4.42 -15.83
N SER A 46 -17.92 -4.98 -15.34
CA SER A 46 -19.24 -4.34 -15.42
C SER A 46 -19.35 -3.17 -14.42
N ASN A 47 -19.51 -1.95 -14.96
CA ASN A 47 -19.63 -0.67 -14.24
C ASN A 47 -18.45 -0.33 -13.33
N MET A 48 -17.37 0.19 -13.94
CA MET A 48 -16.16 0.62 -13.24
C MET A 48 -16.34 1.97 -12.54
N ASN A 49 -16.61 1.94 -11.24
CA ASN A 49 -16.46 3.10 -10.37
C ASN A 49 -14.99 3.27 -9.96
N ILE A 50 -14.57 4.51 -9.70
CA ILE A 50 -13.22 4.86 -9.22
C ILE A 50 -12.85 4.03 -7.98
N ALA A 51 -13.77 3.87 -7.03
CA ALA A 51 -13.54 3.03 -5.85
C ALA A 51 -13.24 1.55 -6.18
N LYS A 52 -13.86 0.97 -7.22
CA LYS A 52 -13.56 -0.39 -7.67
C LYS A 52 -12.17 -0.45 -8.32
N PHE A 53 -11.84 0.55 -9.13
CA PHE A 53 -10.52 0.68 -9.76
C PHE A 53 -9.41 0.78 -8.72
N CYS A 54 -9.56 1.63 -7.69
CA CYS A 54 -8.57 1.74 -6.60
C CYS A 54 -8.35 0.41 -5.88
N VAL A 55 -9.42 -0.35 -5.59
CA VAL A 55 -9.30 -1.66 -4.94
C VAL A 55 -8.55 -2.64 -5.84
N LEU A 56 -8.87 -2.70 -7.14
CA LEU A 56 -8.15 -3.55 -8.09
C LEU A 56 -6.67 -3.14 -8.20
N ALA A 57 -6.38 -1.84 -8.23
CA ALA A 57 -5.02 -1.33 -8.25
C ALA A 57 -4.23 -1.72 -7.00
N ILE A 58 -4.84 -1.70 -5.80
CA ILE A 58 -4.18 -2.15 -4.56
C ILE A 58 -3.79 -3.63 -4.63
N PHE A 59 -4.65 -4.49 -5.19
CA PHE A 59 -4.33 -5.91 -5.36
C PHE A 59 -3.18 -6.13 -6.35
N VAL A 60 -3.17 -5.38 -7.45
CA VAL A 60 -2.09 -5.44 -8.45
C VAL A 60 -0.77 -4.91 -7.86
N ASP A 61 -0.82 -3.79 -7.14
CA ASP A 61 0.33 -3.18 -6.46
C ASP A 61 0.94 -4.15 -5.44
N SER A 62 0.10 -4.77 -4.61
CA SER A 62 0.53 -5.79 -3.64
C SER A 62 1.15 -7.01 -4.32
N TRP A 63 0.56 -7.47 -5.43
CA TRP A 63 1.09 -8.61 -6.19
C TRP A 63 2.45 -8.29 -6.80
N LEU A 64 2.58 -7.10 -7.41
CA LEU A 64 3.85 -6.60 -7.95
C LEU A 64 4.91 -6.44 -6.86
N PHE A 65 4.54 -6.00 -5.66
CA PHE A 65 5.43 -5.88 -4.51
C PHE A 65 5.97 -7.26 -4.09
N VAL A 66 5.09 -8.24 -3.85
CA VAL A 66 5.52 -9.60 -3.45
C VAL A 66 6.36 -10.25 -4.54
N PHE A 67 5.97 -10.11 -5.81
CA PHE A 67 6.74 -10.64 -6.92
C PHE A 67 8.14 -10.00 -7.00
N SER A 68 8.22 -8.66 -6.96
CA SER A 68 9.49 -7.92 -7.04
C SER A 68 10.39 -8.23 -5.85
N ALA A 69 9.83 -8.29 -4.63
CA ALA A 69 10.57 -8.67 -3.44
C ALA A 69 11.16 -10.09 -3.56
N GLY A 70 10.36 -11.05 -4.06
CA GLY A 70 10.82 -12.41 -4.31
C GLY A 70 11.94 -12.48 -5.36
N VAL A 71 11.87 -11.68 -6.41
CA VAL A 71 12.92 -11.58 -7.44
C VAL A 71 14.20 -10.95 -6.88
N VAL A 72 14.08 -9.88 -6.08
CA VAL A 72 15.24 -9.22 -5.48
C VAL A 72 15.94 -10.15 -4.47
N VAL A 73 15.18 -10.84 -3.63
CA VAL A 73 15.69 -11.74 -2.58
C VAL A 73 16.26 -13.03 -3.16
N ASN A 74 15.59 -13.66 -4.14
CA ASN A 74 16.00 -14.98 -4.62
C ASN A 74 16.77 -14.94 -5.95
N GLY A 75 16.63 -13.88 -6.74
CA GLY A 75 17.17 -13.79 -8.10
C GLY A 75 18.41 -12.90 -8.26
N VAL A 76 18.41 -11.69 -7.69
CA VAL A 76 19.40 -10.65 -8.05
C VAL A 76 20.64 -10.63 -7.16
N GLY A 77 20.58 -11.19 -5.95
CA GLY A 77 21.76 -11.28 -5.08
C GLY A 77 22.03 -10.01 -4.27
N THR A 78 21.19 -9.70 -3.28
CA THR A 78 21.32 -8.47 -2.46
C THR A 78 22.58 -8.46 -1.59
N SER A 79 23.20 -9.62 -1.36
CA SER A 79 24.41 -9.82 -0.57
C SER A 79 25.71 -9.39 -1.25
N LEU A 80 25.73 -9.37 -2.59
CA LEU A 80 26.94 -9.11 -3.39
C LEU A 80 26.88 -7.77 -4.14
N ASN A 81 25.65 -7.31 -4.44
CA ASN A 81 25.42 -6.14 -5.26
C ASN A 81 24.85 -4.98 -4.44
N PRO A 82 25.62 -3.90 -4.16
CA PRO A 82 25.11 -2.72 -3.45
C PRO A 82 23.95 -2.05 -4.21
N ALA A 83 23.98 -2.12 -5.55
CA ALA A 83 22.88 -1.65 -6.39
C ALA A 83 21.57 -2.44 -6.16
N ALA A 84 21.66 -3.76 -5.97
CA ALA A 84 20.50 -4.60 -5.68
C ALA A 84 19.91 -4.28 -4.29
N CYS A 85 20.77 -4.10 -3.29
CA CYS A 85 20.38 -3.66 -1.95
C CYS A 85 19.66 -2.30 -1.97
N LEU A 86 20.21 -1.34 -2.70
CA LEU A 86 19.58 -0.03 -2.92
C LEU A 86 18.24 -0.15 -3.66
N SER A 87 18.17 -0.95 -4.73
CA SER A 87 16.91 -1.16 -5.45
C SER A 87 15.82 -1.76 -4.55
N GLY A 88 16.19 -2.64 -3.63
CA GLY A 88 15.26 -3.23 -2.66
C GLY A 88 14.58 -2.17 -1.80
N ILE A 89 15.34 -1.26 -1.19
CA ILE A 89 14.76 -0.18 -0.39
C ILE A 89 13.91 0.78 -1.23
N TYR A 90 14.33 1.09 -2.47
CA TYR A 90 13.55 1.96 -3.35
C TYR A 90 12.21 1.32 -3.75
N LEU A 91 12.20 0.03 -4.11
CA LEU A 91 10.98 -0.71 -4.41
C LEU A 91 10.06 -0.74 -3.19
N CYS A 92 10.59 -1.03 -2.01
CA CYS A 92 9.81 -1.01 -0.76
C CYS A 92 9.17 0.35 -0.50
N ILE A 93 9.92 1.45 -0.63
CA ILE A 93 9.40 2.81 -0.43
C ILE A 93 8.33 3.14 -1.48
N PHE A 94 8.56 2.79 -2.75
CA PHE A 94 7.62 3.09 -3.84
C PHE A 94 6.30 2.34 -3.66
N PHE A 95 6.34 1.01 -3.45
CA PHE A 95 5.15 0.19 -3.26
C PHE A 95 4.40 0.53 -1.96
N TYR A 96 5.12 0.89 -0.90
CA TYR A 96 4.49 1.39 0.33
C TYR A 96 3.72 2.69 0.06
N ALA A 97 4.35 3.64 -0.64
CA ALA A 97 3.77 4.93 -0.95
C ALA A 97 2.58 4.83 -1.92
N SER A 98 2.69 4.00 -2.97
CA SER A 98 1.60 3.76 -3.92
C SER A 98 0.40 3.13 -3.23
N SER A 99 0.61 2.09 -2.40
CA SER A 99 -0.43 1.46 -1.60
C SER A 99 -1.17 2.48 -0.71
N LYS A 100 -0.45 3.37 -0.01
CA LYS A 100 -1.04 4.41 0.83
C LYS A 100 -1.86 5.42 0.02
N VAL A 101 -1.33 5.90 -1.09
CA VAL A 101 -2.04 6.83 -1.99
C VAL A 101 -3.33 6.20 -2.51
N LEU A 102 -3.29 4.94 -2.94
CA LEU A 102 -4.48 4.22 -3.42
C LEU A 102 -5.54 4.03 -2.33
N ILE A 103 -5.13 3.74 -1.09
CA ILE A 103 -6.04 3.62 0.07
C ILE A 103 -6.69 4.98 0.37
N TYR A 104 -5.92 6.07 0.36
CA TYR A 104 -6.47 7.41 0.63
C TYR A 104 -7.40 7.88 -0.48
N LEU A 105 -7.10 7.60 -1.75
CA LEU A 105 -8.01 7.85 -2.86
C LEU A 105 -9.31 7.03 -2.72
N PHE A 106 -9.21 5.77 -2.31
CA PHE A 106 -10.39 4.93 -2.07
C PHE A 106 -11.28 5.49 -0.94
N LEU A 107 -10.69 5.89 0.18
CA LEU A 107 -11.41 6.48 1.32
C LEU A 107 -12.03 7.82 0.93
N ALA A 108 -11.29 8.67 0.23
CA ALA A 108 -11.78 9.95 -0.30
C ALA A 108 -13.02 9.79 -1.18
N GLU A 109 -12.99 8.83 -2.11
CA GLU A 109 -14.13 8.54 -2.99
C GLU A 109 -15.35 8.07 -2.18
N LYS A 110 -15.15 7.21 -1.18
CA LYS A 110 -16.24 6.75 -0.29
C LYS A 110 -16.86 7.89 0.51
N VAL A 111 -16.02 8.78 1.05
CA VAL A 111 -16.46 9.98 1.76
C VAL A 111 -17.23 10.92 0.85
N HIS A 112 -16.74 11.15 -0.37
CA HIS A 112 -17.43 11.95 -1.37
C HIS A 112 -18.83 11.41 -1.68
N ILE A 113 -18.98 10.10 -1.88
CA ILE A 113 -20.28 9.47 -2.13
C ILE A 113 -21.25 9.67 -0.94
N VAL A 114 -20.79 9.48 0.30
CA VAL A 114 -21.63 9.64 1.50
C VAL A 114 -22.11 11.08 1.67
N TRP A 115 -21.23 12.05 1.41
CA TRP A 115 -21.55 13.47 1.53
C TRP A 115 -22.39 13.99 0.36
N SER A 116 -22.20 13.44 -0.84
CA SER A 116 -22.93 13.82 -2.05
C SER A 116 -24.35 13.24 -2.12
N ALA A 117 -24.74 12.34 -1.22
CA ALA A 117 -26.07 11.70 -1.21
C ALA A 117 -27.27 12.65 -0.94
N GLY A 118 -27.08 13.98 -1.01
CA GLY A 118 -28.16 14.98 -0.88
C GLY A 118 -28.14 16.13 -1.88
N GLN A 119 -27.10 16.26 -2.73
CA GLN A 119 -26.98 17.30 -3.77
C GLN A 119 -26.08 16.76 -4.90
N PRO A 120 -26.49 16.78 -6.18
CA PRO A 120 -25.66 16.35 -7.31
C PRO A 120 -24.63 17.44 -7.65
N ILE A 121 -23.55 17.53 -6.87
CA ILE A 121 -22.49 18.51 -7.09
C ILE A 121 -21.41 17.84 -7.97
N SER A 122 -21.00 18.51 -9.05
CA SER A 122 -19.95 18.03 -9.95
C SER A 122 -18.65 17.67 -9.21
N ARG A 123 -18.03 16.54 -9.59
CA ARG A 123 -16.85 15.91 -8.93
C ARG A 123 -15.70 16.89 -8.69
N PHE A 124 -15.41 17.75 -9.66
CA PHE A 124 -14.32 18.74 -9.63
C PHE A 124 -14.66 20.05 -8.92
N LYS A 125 -15.94 20.29 -8.59
CA LYS A 125 -16.39 21.51 -7.89
C LYS A 125 -16.65 21.27 -6.41
N SER A 126 -16.61 20.01 -5.95
CA SER A 126 -16.77 19.69 -4.54
C SER A 126 -15.51 20.05 -3.76
N LYS A 127 -15.65 20.86 -2.72
CA LYS A 127 -14.55 21.21 -1.80
C LYS A 127 -13.85 19.96 -1.21
N VAL A 128 -14.57 18.83 -1.15
CA VAL A 128 -14.07 17.54 -0.67
C VAL A 128 -12.96 16.98 -1.57
N TRP A 129 -13.11 17.08 -2.89
CA TRP A 129 -12.08 16.59 -3.82
C TRP A 129 -10.81 17.44 -3.74
N LEU A 130 -10.96 18.77 -3.63
CA LEU A 130 -9.83 19.68 -3.45
C LEU A 130 -9.10 19.45 -2.12
N VAL A 131 -9.84 19.23 -1.02
CA VAL A 131 -9.24 18.86 0.27
C VAL A 131 -8.49 17.53 0.18
N CYS A 132 -9.06 16.52 -0.48
CA CYS A 132 -8.36 15.24 -0.70
C CYS A 132 -7.13 15.40 -1.58
N PHE A 133 -7.17 16.24 -2.61
CA PHE A 133 -6.03 16.51 -3.48
C PHE A 133 -4.90 17.23 -2.73
N VAL A 134 -5.22 18.23 -1.91
CA VAL A 134 -4.25 18.93 -1.05
C VAL A 134 -3.62 17.98 -0.02
N VAL A 135 -4.44 17.10 0.57
CA VAL A 135 -3.97 16.05 1.47
C VAL A 135 -3.02 15.08 0.77
N LEU A 136 -3.36 14.60 -0.42
CA LEU A 136 -2.48 13.73 -1.21
C LEU A 136 -1.19 14.45 -1.63
N PHE A 137 -1.27 15.74 -1.92
CA PHE A 137 -0.09 16.55 -2.20
C PHE A 137 0.84 16.65 -0.98
N GLY A 138 0.29 16.76 0.24
CA GLY A 138 1.08 16.70 1.48
C GLY A 138 1.84 15.38 1.63
N TYR A 139 1.28 14.27 1.17
CA TYR A 139 1.95 12.96 1.18
C TYR A 139 3.20 12.93 0.28
N VAL A 140 3.26 13.75 -0.78
CA VAL A 140 4.45 13.87 -1.64
C VAL A 140 5.66 14.37 -0.85
N ALA A 141 5.45 15.31 0.08
CA ALA A 141 6.53 15.80 0.94
C ALA A 141 7.07 14.68 1.84
N ILE A 142 6.18 13.85 2.40
CA ILE A 142 6.55 12.69 3.21
C ILE A 142 7.30 11.65 2.36
N PHE A 143 6.85 11.39 1.13
CA PHE A 143 7.53 10.51 0.20
C PHE A 143 8.96 10.97 -0.11
N ILE A 144 9.16 12.26 -0.39
CA ILE A 144 10.51 12.83 -0.59
C ILE A 144 11.37 12.62 0.66
N LEU A 145 10.80 12.85 1.84
CA LEU A 145 11.49 12.66 3.10
C LEU A 145 11.92 11.20 3.31
N MET A 146 11.10 10.21 2.92
CA MET A 146 11.48 8.80 2.92
C MET A 146 12.68 8.49 2.00
N ILE A 147 12.70 9.08 0.80
CA ILE A 147 13.78 8.86 -0.17
C ILE A 147 15.12 9.42 0.32
N VAL A 148 15.09 10.56 1.02
CA VAL A 148 16.28 11.21 1.60
C VAL A 148 16.77 10.47 2.84
N ALA A 149 15.86 10.03 3.70
CA ALA A 149 16.19 9.42 5.00
C ALA A 149 16.32 7.89 4.96
N LYS A 150 16.44 7.30 3.76
CA LYS A 150 16.69 5.86 3.59
C LYS A 150 18.07 5.46 4.11
N ILE A 151 18.17 4.24 4.61
CA ILE A 151 19.44 3.59 4.95
C ILE A 151 19.49 2.25 4.22
N ALA A 152 20.56 2.04 3.46
CA ALA A 152 20.88 0.75 2.87
C ALA A 152 22.40 0.57 2.89
N TYR A 153 22.88 -0.39 3.65
CA TYR A 153 24.30 -0.74 3.70
C TYR A 153 24.47 -2.26 3.77
N ILE A 154 25.63 -2.72 3.31
CA ILE A 154 26.02 -4.13 3.36
C ILE A 154 27.00 -4.29 4.53
N THR A 155 26.69 -5.21 5.45
CA THR A 155 27.57 -5.59 6.56
C THR A 155 28.64 -6.58 6.08
N ASP A 156 29.75 -6.71 6.82
CA ASP A 156 30.87 -7.62 6.52
C ASP A 156 30.43 -9.09 6.35
N ASP A 157 29.33 -9.49 6.99
CA ASP A 157 28.66 -10.79 6.84
C ASP A 157 27.93 -10.97 5.49
N ARG A 158 28.11 -10.05 4.53
CA ARG A 158 27.45 -10.00 3.22
C ARG A 158 25.92 -10.00 3.33
N THR A 159 25.39 -9.33 4.35
CA THR A 159 23.96 -9.13 4.53
C THR A 159 23.59 -7.69 4.20
N CYS A 160 22.54 -7.52 3.39
CA CYS A 160 22.00 -6.21 3.05
C CYS A 160 20.99 -5.78 4.12
N ILE A 161 21.30 -4.72 4.87
CA ILE A 161 20.41 -4.14 5.86
C ILE A 161 19.73 -2.93 5.23
N ILE A 162 18.42 -3.04 5.03
CA ILE A 162 17.56 -1.96 4.54
C ILE A 162 16.71 -1.40 5.69
N GLY A 163 16.54 -0.08 5.72
CA GLY A 163 15.75 0.56 6.74
C GLY A 163 15.46 2.03 6.46
N LEU A 164 14.64 2.62 7.32
CA LEU A 164 14.30 4.04 7.29
C LEU A 164 14.71 4.66 8.64
N LYS A 165 15.36 5.83 8.61
CA LYS A 165 15.73 6.53 9.86
C LYS A 165 14.47 6.92 10.64
N SER A 166 14.57 6.91 11.96
CA SER A 166 13.48 7.36 12.86
C SER A 166 13.02 8.79 12.56
N ILE A 167 13.92 9.65 12.06
CA ILE A 167 13.59 11.02 11.62
C ILE A 167 12.54 11.05 10.50
N ALA A 168 12.40 9.97 9.73
CA ALA A 168 11.38 9.82 8.69
C ALA A 168 10.23 8.93 9.11
N SER A 169 10.51 7.85 9.84
CA SER A 169 9.47 6.94 10.31
C SER A 169 8.47 7.61 11.24
N ILE A 170 8.92 8.50 12.14
CA ILE A 170 8.02 9.22 13.07
C ILE A 170 7.05 10.15 12.32
N PRO A 171 7.50 11.11 11.48
CA PRO A 171 6.56 11.98 10.77
C PRO A 171 5.68 11.23 9.78
N LEU A 172 6.18 10.17 9.15
CA LEU A 172 5.38 9.26 8.32
C LEU A 172 4.20 8.69 9.09
N LEU A 173 4.47 8.04 10.23
CA LEU A 173 3.44 7.41 11.04
C LEU A 173 2.48 8.44 11.65
N ALA A 174 3.00 9.58 12.11
CA ALA A 174 2.17 10.67 12.64
C ALA A 174 1.20 11.21 11.58
N TYR A 175 1.69 11.43 10.36
CA TYR A 175 0.87 11.88 9.24
C TYR A 175 -0.19 10.85 8.85
N ASP A 176 0.20 9.58 8.79
CA ASP A 176 -0.72 8.47 8.48
C ASP A 176 -1.86 8.35 9.50
N ILE A 177 -1.56 8.48 10.80
CA ILE A 177 -2.56 8.44 11.87
C ILE A 177 -3.48 9.66 11.76
N TRP A 178 -2.91 10.85 11.57
CA TRP A 178 -3.69 12.07 11.43
C TRP A 178 -4.65 12.01 10.24
N LEU A 179 -4.16 11.59 9.06
CA LEU A 179 -4.99 11.45 7.86
C LEU A 179 -6.08 10.41 7.99
N THR A 180 -5.73 9.23 8.50
CA THR A 180 -6.69 8.14 8.64
C THR A 180 -7.78 8.52 9.65
N SER A 181 -7.40 9.17 10.75
CA SER A 181 -8.33 9.71 11.74
C SER A 181 -9.24 10.79 11.14
N PHE A 182 -8.69 11.75 10.41
CA PHE A 182 -9.43 12.82 9.74
C PHE A 182 -10.46 12.28 8.74
N LEU A 183 -10.05 11.36 7.85
CA LEU A 183 -10.93 10.75 6.86
C LEU A 183 -12.02 9.89 7.51
N THR A 184 -11.67 9.14 8.56
CA THR A 184 -12.62 8.34 9.33
C THR A 184 -13.64 9.22 10.02
N PHE A 185 -13.20 10.31 10.66
CA PHE A 185 -14.11 11.27 11.28
C PHE A 185 -15.08 11.86 10.25
N MET A 186 -14.58 12.26 9.08
CA MET A 186 -15.41 12.79 8.00
C MET A 186 -16.40 11.76 7.43
N PHE A 187 -16.06 10.47 7.47
CA PHE A 187 -16.97 9.39 7.09
C PHE A 187 -18.04 9.11 8.16
N VAL A 188 -17.64 9.06 9.43
CA VAL A 188 -18.52 8.69 10.55
C VAL A 188 -19.48 9.84 10.91
N TRP A 189 -19.02 11.09 10.87
CA TRP A 189 -19.84 12.26 11.20
C TRP A 189 -21.19 12.34 10.48
N PRO A 190 -21.26 12.28 9.13
CA PRO A 190 -22.54 12.33 8.41
C PRO A 190 -23.41 11.09 8.67
N LEU A 191 -22.80 9.93 8.92
CA LEU A 191 -23.52 8.71 9.25
C LEU A 191 -24.18 8.80 10.63
N LEU A 192 -23.48 9.37 11.61
CA LEU A 192 -24.01 9.62 12.95
C LEU A 192 -25.12 10.67 12.91
N ARG A 193 -24.92 11.78 12.17
CA ARG A 193 -25.93 12.83 12.02
C ARG A 193 -27.24 12.33 11.41
N ARG A 194 -27.17 11.45 10.39
CA ARG A 194 -28.37 10.85 9.77
C ARG A 194 -29.09 9.88 10.72
N ASN A 195 -28.35 9.02 11.45
CA ASN A 195 -28.94 8.10 12.43
C ASN A 195 -29.61 8.81 13.62
N LEU A 196 -29.02 9.90 14.11
CA LEU A 196 -29.64 10.71 15.17
C LEU A 196 -30.92 11.41 14.68
N SER A 197 -30.98 11.83 13.42
CA SER A 197 -32.19 12.40 12.82
C SER A 197 -33.33 11.37 12.71
N THR A 198 -33.05 10.12 12.35
CA THR A 198 -34.07 9.05 12.33
C THR A 198 -34.46 8.58 13.74
N GLY A 199 -33.56 8.66 14.72
CA GLY A 199 -33.90 8.44 16.14
C GLY A 199 -34.94 9.43 16.68
N ASN A 200 -34.80 10.72 16.35
CA ASN A 200 -35.78 11.75 16.71
C ASN A 200 -37.13 11.58 15.99
N LEU A 201 -37.13 11.07 14.76
CA LEU A 201 -38.38 10.73 14.05
C LEU A 201 -39.07 9.49 14.64
N ARG A 202 -38.31 8.50 15.13
CA ARG A 202 -38.87 7.34 15.86
C ARG A 202 -39.49 7.74 17.20
N ALA A 203 -38.89 8.69 17.91
CA ALA A 203 -39.46 9.24 19.15
C ALA A 203 -40.77 10.02 18.92
N LEU A 204 -40.98 10.54 17.70
CA LEU A 204 -42.23 11.19 17.29
C LEU A 204 -43.28 10.17 16.79
N ALA A 205 -42.87 9.09 16.12
CA ALA A 205 -43.77 8.04 15.63
C ALA A 205 -44.34 7.13 16.74
N VAL A 206 -43.70 7.06 17.91
CA VAL A 206 -44.22 6.33 19.09
C VAL A 206 -45.23 7.18 19.88
N ARG A 207 -45.38 8.46 19.54
CA ARG A 207 -46.26 9.41 20.26
C ARG A 207 -47.63 9.65 19.61
N THR A 208 -47.95 8.87 18.58
CA THR A 208 -49.27 8.79 17.92
C THR A 208 -49.79 7.38 18.02
#